data_AF-A0A381E7X0-F1
#
_entry.id   AF-A0A381E7X0-F1
#
_cell.length_a   1.000
_cell.length_b   1.000
_cell.length_c   1.000
_cell.angle_alpha   90.00
_cell.angle_beta   90.00
_cell.angle_gamma   90.00
#
_symmetry.space_group_name_H-M   'P 1'
#
loop_
_entity.id
_entity.type
_entity.pdbx_description
1 polymer ?
#
loop_
_entity_poly.entity_id
_entity_poly.type
_entity_poly.pdbx_seq_one_letter_code
_entity_poly.pdbx_strand_id
1 'polypeptide(L)'
;MQQHEFTRMQVRLPEELYAQLKEICEKKRLSLNQYFLEALEQAVRFEKRRNRRLIYNDWNTKHSSAQDFTDDYILRAADGITEFLADHPQYELVNIETRPSGLRLWYTYPIDEYGREVR
;
A
#
# COMPACT_ATOMS: atom_id res chain seq x y z
N MET A 1 -28.50 12.75 2.28
CA MET A 1 -27.27 12.81 1.47
C MET A 1 -26.46 13.98 1.98
N GLN A 2 -25.38 13.73 2.73
CA GLN A 2 -24.47 14.80 3.16
C GLN A 2 -23.70 15.27 1.94
N GLN A 3 -23.84 16.55 1.59
CA GLN A 3 -22.98 17.20 0.60
C GLN A 3 -21.55 17.11 1.14
N HIS A 4 -20.64 16.45 0.41
CA HIS A 4 -19.22 16.58 0.69
C HIS A 4 -18.85 18.04 0.47
N GLU A 5 -18.76 18.81 1.55
CA GLU A 5 -18.27 20.19 1.50
C GLU A 5 -16.82 20.16 1.03
N PHE A 6 -16.58 20.59 -0.21
CA PHE A 6 -15.23 20.83 -0.71
C PHE A 6 -14.62 21.96 0.13
N THR A 7 -13.78 21.59 1.10
CA THR A 7 -13.08 22.55 1.94
C THR A 7 -12.08 23.31 1.06
N ARG A 8 -12.32 24.62 0.86
CA ARG A 8 -11.42 25.48 0.08
C ARG A 8 -10.24 25.87 0.95
N MET A 9 -9.03 25.45 0.56
CA MET A 9 -7.79 25.84 1.22
C MET A 9 -7.14 27.01 0.49
N GLN A 10 -6.86 28.10 1.21
CA GLN A 10 -6.00 29.17 0.71
C GLN A 10 -4.56 28.94 1.14
N VAL A 11 -3.67 28.75 0.16
CA VAL A 11 -2.24 28.53 0.40
C VAL A 11 -1.48 29.79 0.01
N ARG A 12 -0.68 30.33 0.93
CA ARG A 12 0.25 31.43 0.65
C ARG A 12 1.62 30.84 0.32
N LEU A 13 2.16 31.20 -0.84
CA LEU A 13 3.45 30.71 -1.33
C LEU A 13 4.38 31.91 -1.57
N PRO A 14 5.69 31.78 -1.29
CA PRO A 14 6.68 32.72 -1.77
C PRO A 14 6.63 32.83 -3.30
N GLU A 15 6.82 34.04 -3.85
CA GLU A 15 6.69 34.29 -5.30
C GLU A 15 7.65 33.44 -6.13
N GLU A 16 8.89 33.27 -5.66
CA GLU A 16 9.89 32.43 -6.34
C GLU A 16 9.44 30.98 -6.45
N LEU A 17 8.87 30.42 -5.38
CA LEU A 17 8.36 29.06 -5.35
C LEU A 17 7.14 28.91 -6.28
N TYR A 18 6.25 29.90 -6.29
CA TYR A 18 5.10 29.91 -7.20
C TYR A 18 5.55 29.90 -8.67
N ALA A 19 6.55 30.70 -9.04
CA ALA A 19 7.09 30.75 -10.39
C ALA A 19 7.67 29.40 -10.83
N GLN A 20 8.47 28.76 -9.96
CA GLN A 20 9.04 27.43 -10.22
C GLN A 20 7.94 26.37 -10.39
N LEU A 21 6.94 26.36 -9.51
CA LEU A 21 5.83 25.41 -9.59
C LEU A 21 5.02 25.58 -10.87
N LYS A 22 4.79 26.83 -11.30
CA LYS A 22 4.06 27.13 -12.53
C LYS A 22 4.80 26.58 -13.75
N GLU A 23 6.11 26.77 -13.84
CA GLU A 23 6.93 26.24 -14.94
C GLU A 23 6.89 24.70 -14.98
N ILE A 24 6.96 24.04 -13.82
CA ILE A 24 6.84 22.58 -13.72
C ILE A 24 5.45 22.12 -14.18
N CYS A 25 4.39 22.81 -13.75
CA CYS A 25 3.01 22.50 -14.12
C CYS A 25 2.78 22.66 -15.63
N GLU A 26 3.32 23.71 -16.25
CA GLU A 26 3.27 23.94 -17.69
C GLU A 26 3.93 22.80 -18.47
N LYS A 27 5.15 22.39 -18.06
CA LYS A 27 5.86 21.24 -18.67
C LYS A 27 5.07 19.94 -18.54
N LYS A 28 4.42 19.73 -17.40
CA LYS A 28 3.60 18.53 -17.13
C LYS A 28 2.18 18.61 -17.69
N ARG A 29 1.77 19.75 -18.26
CA ARG A 29 0.39 20.04 -18.70
C ARG A 29 -0.65 19.83 -17.59
N LEU A 30 -0.29 20.20 -16.37
CA LEU A 30 -1.17 20.11 -15.19
C LEU A 30 -1.56 21.51 -14.72
N SER A 31 -2.75 21.61 -14.10
CA SER A 31 -3.07 22.80 -13.31
C SER A 31 -2.29 22.79 -12.00
N LEU A 32 -2.03 23.97 -11.43
CA LEU A 32 -1.36 24.09 -10.14
C LEU A 32 -2.10 23.30 -9.04
N ASN A 33 -3.43 23.33 -9.05
CA ASN A 33 -4.27 22.58 -8.12
C ASN A 33 -4.10 21.07 -8.28
N GLN A 34 -4.11 20.58 -9.53
CA GLN A 34 -3.91 19.16 -9.82
C GLN A 34 -2.53 18.70 -9.33
N TYR A 35 -1.49 19.50 -9.59
CA TYR A 35 -0.15 19.21 -9.11
C TYR A 35 -0.06 19.15 -7.58
N PHE A 36 -0.71 20.08 -6.87
CA PHE A 36 -0.76 20.06 -5.40
C PHE A 36 -1.47 18.81 -4.86
N LEU A 37 -2.59 18.41 -5.47
CA LEU A 37 -3.31 17.21 -5.06
C LEU A 37 -2.46 15.95 -5.27
N GLU A 38 -1.79 15.83 -6.41
CA GLU A 38 -0.90 14.70 -6.70
C GLU A 38 0.29 14.65 -5.73
N ALA A 39 0.90 15.80 -5.44
CA ALA A 39 2.01 15.90 -4.48
C ALA A 39 1.56 15.54 -3.06
N LEU A 40 0.38 16.02 -2.62
CA LEU A 40 -0.21 15.66 -1.34
C LEU A 40 -0.55 14.18 -1.27
N GLU A 41 -1.12 13.61 -2.32
CA GLU A 41 -1.43 12.18 -2.39
C GLU A 41 -0.15 11.35 -2.28
N GLN A 42 0.91 11.72 -2.99
CA GLN A 42 2.21 11.07 -2.88
C GLN A 42 2.79 11.20 -1.48
N ALA A 43 2.71 12.38 -0.86
CA ALA A 43 3.19 12.60 0.51
C ALA A 43 2.39 11.76 1.52
N VAL A 44 1.06 11.69 1.40
CA VAL A 44 0.20 10.86 2.27
C VAL A 44 0.49 9.38 2.05
N ARG A 45 0.62 8.92 0.80
CA ARG A 45 0.99 7.53 0.49
C ARG A 45 2.38 7.19 1.03
N PHE A 46 3.33 8.12 0.92
CA PHE A 46 4.67 7.96 1.48
C PHE A 46 4.64 7.88 3.00
N GLU A 47 3.90 8.78 3.66
CA GLU A 47 3.76 8.80 5.12
C GLU A 47 3.07 7.53 5.64
N LYS A 48 2.01 7.06 4.95
CA LYS A 48 1.37 5.76 5.24
C LYS A 48 2.34 4.57 5.11
N ARG A 49 3.34 4.67 4.23
CA ARG A 49 4.37 3.64 4.03
C ARG A 49 5.56 3.77 4.97
N ARG A 50 5.77 4.94 5.56
CA ARG A 50 7.01 5.31 6.28
C ARG A 50 7.24 4.46 7.52
N ASN A 51 6.16 4.02 8.17
CA ASN A 51 6.20 3.17 9.34
C ASN A 51 5.53 1.83 9.05
N ARG A 52 6.03 1.10 8.05
CA ARG A 52 5.58 -0.27 7.77
C ARG A 52 6.76 -1.23 7.75
N ARG A 53 6.58 -2.42 8.33
CA ARG A 53 7.57 -3.50 8.26
C ARG A 53 7.16 -4.51 7.20
N LEU A 54 8.08 -4.84 6.30
CA LEU A 54 7.94 -5.96 5.36
C LEU A 54 8.27 -7.27 6.08
N ILE A 55 7.35 -8.23 6.03
CA ILE A 55 7.55 -9.59 6.51
C ILE A 55 7.15 -10.57 5.41
N TYR A 56 7.74 -11.76 5.46
CA TYR A 56 7.25 -12.90 4.70
C TYR A 56 6.80 -14.01 5.65
N ASN A 57 5.70 -14.68 5.29
CA ASN A 57 5.26 -15.92 5.92
C ASN A 57 5.18 -17.02 4.88
N ASP A 58 5.75 -18.18 5.20
CA ASP A 58 5.60 -19.38 4.38
C ASP A 58 4.25 -20.03 4.71
N TRP A 59 3.30 -19.90 3.77
CA TRP A 59 1.98 -20.47 3.88
C TRP A 59 1.99 -21.92 3.41
N ASN A 60 1.51 -22.81 4.28
CA ASN A 60 1.40 -24.25 4.06
C ASN A 60 2.76 -24.99 3.99
N THR A 61 3.59 -24.82 5.02
CA THR A 61 4.85 -25.57 5.17
C THR A 61 4.73 -26.66 6.23
N LYS A 62 4.18 -27.84 5.86
CA LYS A 62 4.71 -29.15 6.31
C LYS A 62 3.94 -30.38 5.77
N HIS A 63 4.74 -31.34 5.29
CA HIS A 63 4.47 -32.79 5.21
C HIS A 63 3.44 -33.31 4.20
N SER A 64 3.48 -32.85 2.96
CA SER A 64 3.08 -33.71 1.85
C SER A 64 4.32 -34.10 1.06
N SER A 65 4.80 -35.32 1.29
CA SER A 65 5.67 -36.00 0.35
C SER A 65 4.88 -36.15 -0.96
N ALA A 66 5.09 -35.20 -1.87
CA ALA A 66 4.47 -35.12 -3.20
C ALA A 66 2.94 -34.98 -3.22
N GLN A 67 2.45 -33.79 -3.60
CA GLN A 67 1.39 -33.67 -4.59
C GLN A 67 1.27 -32.24 -5.10
N ASP A 68 1.02 -32.12 -6.39
CA ASP A 68 1.24 -30.96 -7.24
C ASP A 68 0.50 -29.70 -6.77
N PHE A 69 1.00 -28.53 -7.18
CA PHE A 69 0.27 -27.27 -7.17
C PHE A 69 -0.99 -27.41 -8.03
N THR A 70 -2.05 -27.97 -7.46
CA THR A 70 -3.34 -28.13 -8.14
C THR A 70 -4.17 -26.86 -8.02
N ASP A 71 -5.13 -26.67 -8.91
CA ASP A 71 -6.07 -25.55 -8.84
C ASP A 71 -6.81 -25.52 -7.48
N ASP A 72 -7.17 -26.69 -6.95
CA ASP A 72 -7.81 -26.84 -5.64
C ASP A 72 -6.89 -26.40 -4.47
N TYR A 73 -5.58 -26.64 -4.57
CA TYR A 73 -4.61 -26.12 -3.61
C TYR A 73 -4.56 -24.59 -3.66
N ILE A 74 -4.49 -24.02 -4.86
CA ILE A 74 -4.41 -22.57 -5.05
C ILE A 74 -5.67 -21.89 -4.52
N LEU A 75 -6.85 -22.45 -4.80
CA LEU A 75 -8.13 -21.93 -4.30
C LEU A 75 -8.19 -21.94 -2.77
N ARG A 76 -7.86 -23.08 -2.13
CA ARG A 76 -7.83 -23.16 -0.66
C ARG A 76 -6.82 -22.20 -0.03
N ALA A 77 -5.67 -22.02 -0.67
CA ALA A 77 -4.68 -21.07 -0.19
C ALA A 77 -5.14 -19.61 -0.37
N ALA A 78 -5.83 -19.30 -1.48
CA ALA A 78 -6.41 -17.98 -1.72
C ALA A 78 -7.48 -17.65 -0.68
N ASP A 79 -8.34 -18.61 -0.34
CA ASP A 79 -9.35 -18.44 0.72
C ASP A 79 -8.69 -18.14 2.07
N GLY A 80 -7.68 -18.94 2.47
CA GLY A 80 -6.97 -18.74 3.73
C GLY A 80 -6.17 -17.43 3.79
N ILE A 81 -5.56 -17.00 2.68
CA ILE A 81 -4.89 -15.69 2.59
C ILE A 81 -5.92 -14.57 2.68
N THR A 82 -7.09 -14.74 2.07
CA THR A 82 -8.17 -13.73 2.11
C THR A 82 -8.73 -13.58 3.52
N GLU A 83 -8.98 -14.68 4.23
CA GLU A 83 -9.40 -14.68 5.63
C GLU A 83 -8.36 -13.98 6.52
N PHE A 84 -7.08 -14.34 6.38
CA PHE A 84 -5.99 -13.69 7.11
C PHE A 84 -5.91 -12.17 6.88
N LEU A 85 -6.04 -11.72 5.63
CA LEU A 85 -6.01 -10.28 5.32
C LEU A 85 -7.29 -9.57 5.76
N ALA A 86 -8.43 -10.27 5.81
CA ALA A 86 -9.68 -9.73 6.35
C ALA A 86 -9.61 -9.51 7.87
N ASP A 87 -8.94 -10.43 8.59
CA ASP A 87 -8.69 -10.32 10.03
C ASP A 87 -7.66 -9.23 10.36
N HIS A 88 -6.83 -8.86 9.39
CA HIS A 88 -5.78 -7.84 9.52
C HIS A 88 -5.87 -6.78 8.41
N PRO A 89 -6.91 -5.92 8.41
CA PRO A 89 -7.16 -4.96 7.33
C PRO A 89 -6.06 -3.90 7.17
N GLN A 90 -5.23 -3.72 8.19
CA GLN A 90 -4.07 -2.84 8.15
C GLN A 90 -2.86 -3.46 7.44
N TYR A 91 -2.87 -4.76 7.16
CA TYR A 91 -1.83 -5.44 6.41
C TYR A 91 -2.01 -5.17 4.91
N GLU A 92 -0.89 -4.98 4.20
CA GLU A 92 -0.90 -4.77 2.75
C GLU A 92 -0.10 -5.89 2.09
N LEU A 93 -0.77 -6.65 1.24
CA LEU A 93 -0.14 -7.67 0.40
C LEU A 93 0.83 -7.01 -0.60
N VAL A 94 2.06 -7.49 -0.63
CA VAL A 94 3.10 -7.03 -1.55
C VAL A 94 3.30 -8.02 -2.69
N ASN A 95 3.43 -9.30 -2.37
CA ASN A 95 3.68 -10.35 -3.35
C ASN A 95 3.25 -11.73 -2.83
N ILE A 96 2.97 -12.65 -3.75
CA ILE A 96 2.82 -14.07 -3.46
C ILE A 96 3.81 -14.82 -4.35
N GLU A 97 4.71 -15.59 -3.74
CA GLU A 97 5.67 -16.42 -4.46
C GLU A 97 5.27 -17.90 -4.38
N THR A 98 5.24 -18.55 -5.54
CA THR A 98 5.14 -20.01 -5.62
C THR A 98 6.51 -20.63 -5.38
N ARG A 99 6.60 -21.51 -4.39
CA ARG A 99 7.81 -22.28 -4.05
C ARG A 99 7.54 -23.77 -4.17
N PRO A 100 8.58 -24.61 -4.40
CA PRO A 100 8.41 -26.06 -4.42
C PRO A 100 7.78 -26.64 -3.14
N SER A 101 7.90 -25.92 -2.02
CA SER A 101 7.38 -26.30 -0.70
C SER A 101 6.04 -25.65 -0.34
N GLY A 102 5.41 -24.86 -1.23
CA GLY A 102 4.16 -24.15 -0.96
C GLY A 102 4.17 -22.69 -1.43
N LEU A 103 3.40 -21.82 -0.77
CA LEU A 103 3.32 -20.39 -1.10
C LEU A 103 4.09 -19.57 -0.07
N ARG A 104 4.71 -18.48 -0.51
CA ARG A 104 5.27 -17.46 0.39
C ARG A 104 4.53 -16.15 0.19
N LEU A 105 3.93 -15.68 1.28
CA LEU A 105 3.23 -14.41 1.33
C LEU A 105 4.18 -13.32 1.77
N TRP A 106 4.35 -12.28 0.97
CA TRP A 106 5.05 -11.06 1.35
C TRP A 106 4.01 -9.98 1.63
N TYR A 107 4.03 -9.44 2.83
CA TYR A 107 3.09 -8.40 3.21
C TYR A 107 3.75 -7.40 4.15
N THR A 108 3.15 -6.23 4.26
CA THR A 108 3.60 -5.20 5.19
C THR A 108 2.53 -4.94 6.23
N TYR A 109 2.93 -4.53 7.43
CA TYR A 109 2.03 -4.06 8.48
C TYR A 109 2.55 -2.77 9.12
N PRO A 110 1.66 -1.92 9.65
CA PRO A 110 2.08 -0.68 10.31
C PRO A 110 2.84 -0.96 11.60
N ILE A 111 3.90 -0.20 11.84
CA ILE A 111 4.69 -0.21 13.06
C ILE A 111 4.65 1.16 13.75
N ASP A 112 4.82 1.17 15.07
CA ASP A 112 4.98 2.40 15.85
C ASP A 112 6.45 2.90 15.81
N GLU A 113 6.70 4.03 16.47
CA GLU A 113 8.04 4.63 16.60
C GLU A 113 9.04 3.71 17.32
N TYR A 114 8.57 2.69 18.03
CA TYR A 114 9.35 1.69 18.75
C TYR A 114 9.51 0.38 17.96
N GLY A 115 9.01 0.34 16.72
CA GLY A 115 9.08 -0.83 15.85
C GLY A 115 8.16 -1.99 16.25
N ARG A 116 7.12 -1.72 17.04
CA ARG A 116 6.08 -2.68 17.42
C ARG A 116 4.91 -2.59 16.45
N GLU A 117 4.25 -3.72 16.23
CA GLU A 117 3.06 -3.76 15.37
C GLU A 117 1.93 -2.91 15.95
N VAL A 118 1.32 -2.08 15.09
CA VAL A 118 0.09 -1.35 15.40
C VAL A 118 -1.10 -2.25 15.08
N ARG A 119 -1.80 -2.70 16.11
CA ARG A 119 -2.97 -3.59 16.01
C ARG A 119 -4.26 -2.82 15.80
#